data_AF-A0A202DLD7-F1
#
_entry.id   AF-A0A202DLD7-F1
#
_cell.length_a   1.000
_cell.length_b   1.000
_cell.length_c   1.000
_cell.angle_alpha   90.00
_cell.angle_beta   90.00
_cell.angle_gamma   90.00
#
_symmetry.space_group_name_H-M   'P 1'
#
loop_
_entity.id
_entity.type
_entity.pdbx_description
1 polymer ?
#
loop_
_entity_poly.entity_id
_entity_poly.type
_entity_poly.pdbx_seq_one_letter_code
_entity_poly.pdbx_strand_id
1 'polypeptide(L)'
;MNYSVDYPIACSKDQGEFLYYVDYLEEATLVKRWDASHPYVRLSITPAGWDYLNGLQHWNRESTQAFIAMWFDESLDDAFENGIKKIQETTGYDVFRVDKEQFNEKICDRIMADIRKSLFLVADVTGHRQGVYFEAGFAMGLNIPVIWTCREDAKDDIHFDTRQYNHIIWSDADDLAKKLTDRIIATIGRRERS
;
A
#
# COMPACT_ATOMS: atom_id res chain seq x y z
N MET A 1 14.28 -25.02 -23.08
CA MET A 1 13.01 -25.24 -22.39
C MET A 1 12.11 -26.05 -23.31
N ASN A 2 11.05 -26.69 -22.80
CA ASN A 2 10.03 -27.28 -23.66
C ASN A 2 8.92 -26.24 -23.86
N TYR A 3 8.92 -25.60 -25.03
CA TYR A 3 8.02 -24.51 -25.40
C TYR A 3 6.52 -24.87 -25.44
N SER A 4 6.16 -26.14 -25.17
CA SER A 4 4.76 -26.59 -25.13
C SER A 4 4.11 -26.49 -23.75
N VAL A 5 4.86 -26.16 -22.68
CA VAL A 5 4.34 -26.19 -21.29
C VAL A 5 4.76 -24.99 -20.44
N ASP A 6 5.76 -24.21 -20.86
CA ASP A 6 6.33 -23.14 -20.04
C ASP A 6 5.68 -21.78 -20.34
N TYR A 7 4.93 -21.26 -19.37
CA TYR A 7 4.38 -19.90 -19.28
C TYR A 7 5.46 -18.82 -19.54
N PRO A 8 5.12 -17.58 -19.94
CA PRO A 8 6.13 -16.58 -20.27
C PRO A 8 6.92 -16.18 -19.01
N ILE A 9 8.13 -16.70 -18.89
CA ILE A 9 9.10 -16.37 -17.83
C ILE A 9 9.61 -14.93 -17.99
N ALA A 10 9.58 -14.38 -19.20
CA ALA A 10 9.94 -13.00 -19.50
C ALA A 10 9.24 -12.50 -20.77
N CYS A 11 8.97 -11.19 -20.84
CA CYS A 11 8.54 -10.52 -22.07
C CYS A 11 9.79 -10.20 -22.90
N SER A 12 10.01 -10.94 -24.00
CA SER A 12 11.14 -10.76 -24.92
C SER A 12 10.67 -10.98 -26.36
N LYS A 13 11.26 -10.26 -27.32
CA LYS A 13 10.95 -10.30 -28.75
C LYS A 13 11.52 -11.54 -29.42
N ASP A 14 12.69 -11.98 -28.96
CA ASP A 14 13.38 -13.17 -29.47
C ASP A 14 14.34 -13.77 -28.43
N GLN A 15 14.98 -14.89 -28.80
CA GLN A 15 15.93 -15.59 -27.96
C GLN A 15 17.16 -14.73 -27.59
N GLY A 16 17.62 -13.86 -28.49
CA GLY A 16 18.77 -13.00 -28.25
C GLY A 16 18.49 -11.96 -27.17
N GLU A 17 17.31 -11.32 -27.23
CA GLU A 17 16.87 -10.36 -26.20
C GLU A 17 16.69 -11.05 -24.84
N PHE A 18 16.13 -12.26 -24.81
CA PHE A 18 16.04 -13.03 -23.57
C PHE A 18 17.41 -13.33 -22.97
N LEU A 19 18.37 -13.81 -23.78
CA LEU A 19 19.74 -14.09 -23.31
C LEU A 19 20.44 -12.83 -22.81
N TYR A 20 20.24 -11.70 -23.49
CA TYR A 20 20.75 -10.40 -23.05
C TYR A 20 20.23 -10.02 -21.65
N TYR A 21 18.94 -10.22 -21.36
CA TYR A 21 18.40 -9.98 -20.02
C TYR A 21 19.02 -10.91 -18.97
N VAL A 22 19.24 -12.17 -19.31
CA VAL A 22 19.90 -13.11 -18.39
C VAL A 22 21.34 -12.69 -18.13
N ASP A 23 22.10 -12.34 -19.17
CA ASP A 23 23.49 -11.86 -19.05
C ASP A 23 23.54 -10.60 -18.18
N TYR A 24 22.65 -9.63 -18.42
CA TYR A 24 22.55 -8.41 -17.62
C TYR A 24 22.24 -8.70 -16.13
N LEU A 25 21.28 -9.58 -15.86
CA LEU A 25 20.94 -9.95 -14.47
C LEU A 25 22.08 -10.70 -13.76
N GLU A 26 22.89 -11.45 -14.51
CA GLU A 26 24.08 -12.14 -14.00
C GLU A 26 25.24 -11.16 -13.74
N GLU A 27 25.47 -10.20 -14.64
CA GLU A 27 26.42 -9.08 -14.46
C GLU A 27 26.04 -8.20 -13.25
N ALA A 28 24.75 -7.93 -13.07
CA ALA A 28 24.23 -7.23 -11.90
C ALA A 28 24.25 -8.08 -10.62
N THR A 29 24.74 -9.32 -10.69
CA THR A 29 24.83 -10.30 -9.59
C THR A 29 23.47 -10.70 -8.99
N LEU A 30 22.36 -10.44 -9.68
CA LEU A 30 21.00 -10.72 -9.20
C LEU A 30 20.57 -12.18 -9.42
N VAL A 31 21.10 -12.81 -10.47
CA VAL A 31 20.89 -14.24 -10.76
C VAL A 31 22.22 -14.94 -11.03
N LYS A 32 22.25 -16.26 -10.91
CA LYS A 32 23.37 -17.11 -11.30
C LYS A 32 22.92 -18.31 -12.12
N ARG A 33 23.71 -18.72 -13.10
CA ARG A 33 23.51 -19.96 -13.87
C ARG A 33 24.00 -21.17 -13.08
N TRP A 34 23.18 -22.22 -13.00
CA TRP A 34 23.50 -23.39 -12.18
C TRP A 34 24.45 -24.37 -12.88
N ASP A 35 24.38 -24.48 -14.21
CA ASP A 35 25.21 -25.42 -14.96
C ASP A 35 25.23 -25.06 -16.46
N ALA A 36 26.42 -24.96 -17.05
CA ALA A 36 26.61 -24.69 -18.48
C ALA A 36 26.45 -25.94 -19.36
N SER A 37 26.38 -27.14 -18.77
CA SER A 37 26.31 -28.42 -19.50
C SER A 37 24.89 -28.93 -19.75
N HIS A 38 23.87 -28.28 -19.19
CA HIS A 38 22.47 -28.63 -19.39
C HIS A 38 21.91 -27.99 -20.68
N PRO A 39 21.01 -28.67 -21.41
CA PRO A 39 20.42 -28.14 -22.65
C PRO A 39 19.47 -26.95 -22.43
N TYR A 40 19.22 -26.58 -21.16
CA TYR A 40 18.29 -25.54 -20.76
C TYR A 40 18.94 -24.58 -19.77
N VAL A 41 18.66 -23.29 -19.94
CA VAL A 41 19.09 -22.24 -19.01
C VAL A 41 18.42 -22.46 -17.66
N ARG A 42 19.21 -22.79 -16.63
CA ARG A 42 18.76 -22.89 -15.23
C ARG A 42 19.33 -21.71 -14.45
N LEU A 43 18.43 -20.85 -13.96
CA LEU A 43 18.77 -19.68 -13.15
C LEU A 43 18.36 -19.90 -11.70
N SER A 44 19.11 -19.29 -10.79
CA SER A 44 18.72 -19.13 -9.40
C SER A 44 18.95 -17.69 -8.96
N ILE A 45 18.05 -17.16 -8.14
CA ILE A 45 18.18 -15.83 -7.55
C ILE A 45 19.30 -15.89 -6.50
N THR A 46 20.23 -14.94 -6.57
CA THR A 46 21.34 -14.83 -5.60
C THR A 46 20.86 -14.12 -4.32
N PRO A 47 21.64 -14.12 -3.22
CA PRO A 47 21.33 -13.27 -2.06
C PRO A 47 21.14 -11.79 -2.43
N ALA A 48 22.02 -11.23 -3.27
CA ALA A 48 21.87 -9.85 -3.76
C ALA A 48 20.61 -9.65 -4.62
N GLY A 49 20.22 -10.67 -5.40
CA GLY A 49 18.95 -10.69 -6.13
C GLY A 49 17.74 -10.67 -5.21
N TRP A 50 17.78 -11.44 -4.12
CA TRP A 50 16.74 -11.40 -3.09
C TRP A 50 16.70 -10.05 -2.37
N ASP A 51 17.85 -9.46 -2.03
CA ASP A 51 17.93 -8.13 -1.43
C ASP A 51 17.38 -7.05 -2.37
N TYR A 52 17.68 -7.12 -3.67
CA TYR A 52 17.15 -6.23 -4.69
C TYR A 52 15.62 -6.38 -4.84
N LEU A 53 15.10 -7.62 -4.87
CA LEU A 53 13.66 -7.87 -4.93
C LEU A 53 12.93 -7.36 -3.68
N ASN A 54 13.53 -7.57 -2.51
CA ASN A 54 13.05 -6.98 -1.27
C ASN A 54 13.08 -5.44 -1.36
N GLY A 55 14.14 -4.89 -1.95
CA GLY A 55 14.33 -3.49 -2.36
C GLY A 55 13.22 -2.91 -3.24
N LEU A 56 12.73 -3.70 -4.19
CA LEU A 56 11.64 -3.29 -5.09
C LEU A 56 10.26 -3.37 -4.42
N GLN A 57 10.09 -4.21 -3.40
CA GLN A 57 8.85 -4.33 -2.62
C GLN A 57 8.69 -3.25 -1.55
N HIS A 58 9.39 -2.11 -1.64
CA HIS A 58 9.38 -1.11 -0.58
C HIS A 58 8.06 -0.33 -0.52
N TRP A 59 7.08 -0.89 0.20
CA TRP A 59 6.38 -0.10 1.20
C TRP A 59 7.47 0.58 2.05
N ASN A 60 7.41 1.91 2.22
CA ASN A 60 8.36 2.66 3.04
C ASN A 60 8.24 2.32 4.54
N ARG A 61 8.86 1.23 4.99
CA ARG A 61 8.81 0.73 6.39
C ARG A 61 9.38 1.70 7.41
N GLU A 62 10.27 2.58 6.96
CA GLU A 62 10.86 3.60 7.80
C GLU A 62 9.97 4.83 7.97
N SER A 63 8.91 4.96 7.17
CA SER A 63 7.98 6.09 7.27
C SER A 63 7.22 6.11 8.59
N THR A 64 7.08 7.29 9.18
CA THR A 64 6.15 7.54 10.29
C THR A 64 4.75 7.94 9.80
N GLN A 65 4.59 8.20 8.50
CA GLN A 65 3.36 8.79 7.96
C GLN A 65 2.24 7.75 7.80
N ALA A 66 1.07 8.08 8.36
CA ALA A 66 -0.20 7.42 8.12
C ALA A 66 -1.06 8.31 7.21
N PHE A 67 -1.29 7.87 5.96
CA PHE A 67 -2.12 8.65 5.03
C PHE A 67 -3.60 8.49 5.38
N ILE A 68 -4.36 9.58 5.38
CA ILE A 68 -5.80 9.58 5.62
C ILE A 68 -6.53 9.94 4.34
N ALA A 69 -7.22 8.95 3.78
CA ALA A 69 -8.18 9.12 2.70
C ALA A 69 -9.58 9.22 3.33
N MET A 70 -10.18 10.42 3.34
CA MET A 70 -11.53 10.63 3.88
C MET A 70 -12.26 11.78 3.19
N TRP A 71 -13.57 11.83 3.36
CA TRP A 71 -14.39 12.93 2.84
C TRP A 71 -14.23 14.22 3.66
N PHE A 72 -14.05 15.36 2.97
CA PHE A 72 -13.94 16.72 3.56
C PHE A 72 -15.29 17.38 3.89
N ASP A 73 -16.27 16.57 4.28
CA ASP A 73 -17.56 17.05 4.75
C ASP A 73 -17.48 17.42 6.22
N GLU A 74 -18.14 18.52 6.60
CA GLU A 74 -18.12 19.03 7.98
C GLU A 74 -18.65 18.00 8.98
N SER A 75 -19.52 17.08 8.54
CA SER A 75 -20.04 15.99 9.39
C SER A 75 -18.99 14.96 9.81
N LEU A 76 -17.79 14.97 9.20
CA LEU A 76 -16.67 14.09 9.56
C LEU A 76 -15.50 14.82 10.22
N ASP A 77 -15.61 16.14 10.45
CA ASP A 77 -14.53 16.90 11.08
C ASP A 77 -14.24 16.41 12.50
N ASP A 78 -15.28 16.09 13.27
CA ASP A 78 -15.11 15.52 14.62
C ASP A 78 -14.41 14.15 14.57
N ALA A 79 -14.79 13.29 13.62
CA ALA A 79 -14.15 11.99 13.43
C ALA A 79 -12.67 12.13 13.05
N PHE A 80 -12.30 13.16 12.29
CA PHE A 80 -10.90 13.42 11.97
C PHE A 80 -10.13 14.00 13.16
N GLU A 81 -10.60 15.11 13.73
CA GLU A 81 -9.90 15.89 14.75
C GLU A 81 -9.85 15.15 16.09
N ASN A 82 -10.97 14.58 16.52
CA ASN A 82 -11.10 13.90 17.81
C ASN A 82 -11.03 12.38 17.70
N GLY A 83 -11.04 11.80 16.50
CA GLY A 83 -10.90 10.37 16.28
C GLY A 83 -9.53 9.99 15.71
N ILE A 84 -9.35 10.27 14.42
CA ILE A 84 -8.17 9.85 13.65
C ILE A 84 -6.89 10.53 14.16
N LYS A 85 -6.88 11.84 14.43
CA LYS A 85 -5.66 12.53 14.89
C LYS A 85 -5.16 12.04 16.25
N LYS A 86 -6.06 11.57 17.12
CA LYS A 86 -5.67 11.03 18.44
C LYS A 86 -4.75 9.82 18.35
N ILE A 87 -4.73 9.09 17.22
CA ILE A 87 -3.80 7.96 17.05
C ILE A 87 -2.35 8.41 17.10
N GLN A 88 -2.05 9.67 16.78
CA GLN A 88 -0.68 10.17 16.78
C GLN A 88 -0.03 10.02 18.16
N GLU A 89 -0.79 10.31 19.21
CA GLU A 89 -0.35 10.27 20.61
C GLU A 89 -0.17 8.83 21.11
N THR A 90 -1.03 7.92 20.67
CA THR A 90 -1.06 6.53 21.15
C THR A 90 -0.13 5.62 20.37
N THR A 91 -0.02 5.79 19.05
CA THR A 91 0.70 4.88 18.15
C THR A 91 2.10 5.35 17.76
N GLY A 92 2.37 6.66 17.83
CA GLY A 92 3.64 7.26 17.42
C GLY A 92 3.76 7.56 15.93
N TYR A 93 2.70 7.36 15.13
CA TYR A 93 2.66 7.72 13.71
C TYR A 93 2.19 9.16 13.49
N ASP A 94 2.57 9.75 12.36
CA ASP A 94 2.17 11.09 11.94
C ASP A 94 0.99 10.99 10.99
N VAL A 95 -0.15 11.58 11.37
CA VAL A 95 -1.36 11.58 10.57
C VAL A 95 -1.25 12.62 9.46
N PHE A 96 -1.42 12.20 8.21
CA PHE A 96 -1.38 13.07 7.05
C PHE A 96 -2.68 12.99 6.25
N ARG A 97 -3.45 14.07 6.23
CA ARG A 97 -4.62 14.27 5.36
C ARG A 97 -4.32 15.42 4.40
N VAL A 98 -4.61 15.24 3.11
CA VAL A 98 -4.46 16.30 2.10
C VAL A 98 -5.41 17.46 2.42
N ASP A 99 -5.05 18.69 2.06
CA ASP A 99 -5.86 19.88 2.37
C ASP A 99 -6.96 20.13 1.31
N LYS A 100 -8.12 20.64 1.74
CA LYS A 100 -9.28 20.99 0.91
C LYS A 100 -8.97 22.09 -0.10
N GLU A 101 -8.10 23.05 0.24
CA GLU A 101 -7.71 24.13 -0.67
C GLU A 101 -6.84 23.64 -1.83
N GLN A 102 -6.10 22.55 -1.62
CA GLN A 102 -5.29 21.95 -2.66
C GLN A 102 -6.16 21.24 -3.71
N PHE A 103 -7.43 20.94 -3.42
CA PHE A 103 -8.32 20.11 -4.23
C PHE A 103 -8.76 20.67 -5.62
N ASN A 104 -8.31 21.88 -5.99
CA ASN A 104 -8.76 22.59 -7.21
C ASN A 104 -7.85 22.48 -8.46
N GLU A 105 -6.62 21.95 -8.38
CA GLU A 105 -5.72 21.79 -9.55
C GLU A 105 -5.35 20.30 -9.81
N LYS A 106 -4.41 19.96 -10.70
CA LYS A 106 -4.07 18.54 -11.01
C LYS A 106 -3.33 17.86 -9.84
N ILE A 107 -4.05 17.45 -8.80
CA ILE A 107 -3.53 16.99 -7.49
C ILE A 107 -3.15 15.52 -7.44
N CYS A 108 -3.63 14.72 -8.40
CA CYS A 108 -3.51 13.27 -8.34
C CYS A 108 -2.04 12.85 -8.14
N ASP A 109 -1.08 13.47 -8.83
CA ASP A 109 0.34 13.12 -8.70
C ASP A 109 0.90 13.35 -7.29
N ARG A 110 0.44 14.42 -6.61
CA ARG A 110 0.84 14.73 -5.23
C ARG A 110 0.22 13.74 -4.25
N ILE A 111 -1.08 13.47 -4.36
CA ILE A 111 -1.76 12.43 -3.56
C ILE A 111 -1.01 11.11 -3.72
N MET A 112 -0.72 10.69 -4.95
CA MET A 112 0.01 9.44 -5.20
C MET A 112 1.43 9.45 -4.63
N ALA A 113 2.12 10.59 -4.69
CA ALA A 113 3.45 10.74 -4.09
C ALA A 113 3.38 10.64 -2.57
N ASP A 114 2.37 11.23 -1.94
CA ASP A 114 2.22 11.19 -0.49
C ASP A 114 1.74 9.82 0.00
N ILE A 115 0.88 9.12 -0.76
CA ILE A 115 0.56 7.71 -0.50
C ILE A 115 1.82 6.85 -0.56
N ARG A 116 2.65 6.99 -1.61
CA ARG A 116 3.91 6.22 -1.74
C ARG A 116 4.88 6.40 -0.57
N LYS A 117 4.85 7.57 0.08
CA LYS A 117 5.71 7.85 1.24
C LYS A 117 5.17 7.23 2.53
N SER A 118 3.89 6.88 2.59
CA SER A 118 3.24 6.43 3.81
C SER A 118 3.57 4.99 4.16
N LEU A 119 3.56 4.71 5.47
CA LEU A 119 3.71 3.37 6.01
C LEU A 119 2.43 2.55 5.80
N PHE A 120 1.29 3.19 6.04
CA PHE A 120 -0.05 2.63 5.85
C PHE A 120 -1.04 3.75 5.53
N LEU A 121 -2.23 3.36 5.09
CA LEU A 121 -3.33 4.26 4.78
C LEU A 121 -4.56 3.90 5.61
N VAL A 122 -5.25 4.91 6.14
CA VAL A 122 -6.58 4.79 6.72
C VAL A 122 -7.58 5.34 5.71
N ALA A 123 -8.53 4.50 5.28
CA ALA A 123 -9.54 4.85 4.30
C ALA A 123 -10.91 4.90 4.99
N ASP A 124 -11.44 6.11 5.20
CA ASP A 124 -12.80 6.30 5.67
C ASP A 124 -13.77 6.44 4.49
N VAL A 125 -14.59 5.42 4.29
CA VAL A 125 -15.49 5.33 3.13
C VAL A 125 -16.89 5.90 3.39
N THR A 126 -17.08 6.60 4.51
CA THR A 126 -18.36 7.27 4.82
C THR A 126 -18.72 8.27 3.70
N GLY A 127 -19.95 8.19 3.20
CA GLY A 127 -20.41 9.03 2.07
C GLY A 127 -19.96 8.58 0.68
N HIS A 128 -19.33 7.40 0.55
CA HIS A 128 -19.03 6.73 -0.73
C HIS A 128 -18.26 7.57 -1.76
N ARG A 129 -17.23 8.30 -1.30
CA ARG A 129 -16.43 9.14 -2.19
C ARG A 129 -15.50 8.30 -3.06
N GLN A 130 -15.69 8.38 -4.38
CA GLN A 130 -14.88 7.65 -5.37
C GLN A 130 -13.36 7.88 -5.19
N GLY A 131 -12.96 9.10 -4.81
CA GLY A 131 -11.56 9.43 -4.53
C GLY A 131 -10.94 8.56 -3.44
N VAL A 132 -11.68 8.29 -2.34
CA VAL A 132 -11.18 7.45 -1.24
C VAL A 132 -10.95 6.01 -1.70
N TYR A 133 -11.88 5.44 -2.48
CA TYR A 133 -11.71 4.08 -3.02
C TYR A 133 -10.53 4.01 -4.00
N PHE A 134 -10.32 5.05 -4.81
CA PHE A 134 -9.20 5.11 -5.74
C PHE A 134 -7.86 5.19 -4.99
N GLU A 135 -7.75 6.04 -3.97
CA GLU A 135 -6.56 6.17 -3.12
C GLU A 135 -6.25 4.86 -2.37
N ALA A 136 -7.28 4.23 -1.80
CA ALA A 136 -7.14 2.94 -1.14
C ALA A 136 -6.71 1.83 -2.13
N GLY A 137 -7.35 1.75 -3.31
CA GLY A 137 -6.97 0.80 -4.35
C GLY A 137 -5.54 1.01 -4.85
N PHE A 138 -5.10 2.26 -4.98
CA PHE A 138 -3.73 2.59 -5.34
C PHE A 138 -2.73 2.15 -4.25
N ALA A 139 -3.01 2.44 -2.98
CA ALA A 139 -2.18 1.98 -1.86
C ALA A 139 -2.07 0.45 -1.82
N MET A 140 -3.19 -0.26 -2.01
CA MET A 140 -3.20 -1.71 -2.09
C MET A 140 -2.38 -2.24 -3.26
N GLY A 141 -2.45 -1.62 -4.43
CA GLY A 141 -1.63 -1.97 -5.59
C GLY A 141 -0.12 -1.81 -5.35
N LEU A 142 0.27 -0.97 -4.39
CA LEU A 142 1.65 -0.77 -3.94
C LEU A 142 2.03 -1.65 -2.73
N ASN A 143 1.17 -2.57 -2.31
CA ASN A 143 1.32 -3.35 -1.07
C ASN A 143 1.42 -2.49 0.21
N ILE A 144 0.88 -1.27 0.20
CA ILE A 144 0.75 -0.44 1.40
C ILE A 144 -0.52 -0.91 2.15
N PRO A 145 -0.44 -1.24 3.46
CA PRO A 145 -1.59 -1.66 4.24
C PRO A 145 -2.68 -0.60 4.24
N VAL A 146 -3.92 -1.05 4.07
CA VAL A 146 -5.10 -0.19 4.17
C VAL A 146 -5.96 -0.65 5.35
N ILE A 147 -6.21 0.27 6.27
CA ILE A 147 -7.18 0.10 7.35
C ILE A 147 -8.46 0.82 6.94
N TRP A 148 -9.53 0.06 6.74
CA TRP A 148 -10.82 0.57 6.33
C TRP A 148 -11.65 1.00 7.53
N THR A 149 -12.27 2.18 7.46
CA THR A 149 -13.19 2.70 8.48
C THR A 149 -14.49 3.18 7.83
N CYS A 150 -15.60 3.10 8.55
CA CYS A 150 -16.89 3.61 8.08
C CYS A 150 -17.79 3.92 9.28
N ARG A 151 -18.49 5.06 9.22
CA ARG A 151 -19.49 5.41 10.23
C ARG A 151 -20.67 4.43 10.18
N GLU A 152 -21.20 4.09 11.34
CA GLU A 152 -22.23 3.06 11.49
C GLU A 152 -23.49 3.34 10.65
N ASP A 153 -23.88 4.60 10.52
CA ASP A 153 -25.05 5.03 9.72
C ASP A 153 -24.86 4.87 8.20
N ALA A 154 -23.62 4.76 7.72
CA ALA A 154 -23.28 4.58 6.31
C ALA A 154 -22.86 3.13 5.97
N LYS A 155 -22.92 2.23 6.95
CA LYS A 155 -22.42 0.85 6.82
C LYS A 155 -23.16 0.04 5.76
N ASP A 156 -24.48 0.18 5.67
CA ASP A 156 -25.31 -0.62 4.76
C ASP A 156 -25.11 -0.22 3.30
N ASP A 157 -24.64 1.01 3.08
CA ASP A 157 -24.34 1.58 1.77
C ASP A 157 -22.90 1.27 1.31
N ILE A 158 -22.06 0.61 2.14
CA ILE A 158 -20.68 0.24 1.78
C ILE A 158 -20.67 -0.52 0.44
N HIS A 159 -19.86 -0.04 -0.49
CA HIS A 159 -19.78 -0.56 -1.84
C HIS A 159 -19.39 -2.03 -1.84
N PHE A 160 -20.01 -2.82 -2.73
CA PHE A 160 -19.85 -4.27 -2.79
C PHE A 160 -18.37 -4.73 -2.82
N ASP A 161 -17.52 -3.96 -3.53
CA ASP A 161 -16.12 -4.30 -3.74
C ASP A 161 -15.24 -4.25 -2.48
N THR A 162 -15.65 -3.50 -1.44
CA THR A 162 -14.89 -3.43 -0.18
C THR A 162 -15.51 -4.25 0.95
N ARG A 163 -16.73 -4.78 0.80
CA ARG A 163 -17.42 -5.56 1.86
C ARG A 163 -16.63 -6.76 2.38
N GLN A 164 -15.70 -7.29 1.58
CA GLN A 164 -14.82 -8.39 1.98
C GLN A 164 -13.71 -7.95 2.95
N TYR A 165 -13.39 -6.65 3.00
CA TYR A 165 -12.42 -6.11 3.93
C TYR A 165 -13.06 -5.81 5.29
N ASN A 166 -12.31 -6.08 6.35
CA ASN A 166 -12.76 -5.83 7.72
C ASN A 166 -12.70 -4.33 8.03
N HIS A 167 -13.85 -3.67 7.86
CA HIS A 167 -14.07 -2.28 8.20
C HIS A 167 -14.21 -2.11 9.72
N ILE A 168 -13.52 -1.11 10.25
CA ILE A 168 -13.81 -0.59 11.58
C ILE A 168 -15.09 0.23 11.46
N ILE A 169 -16.18 -0.33 11.98
CA ILE A 169 -17.45 0.38 12.11
C ILE A 169 -17.41 1.19 13.40
N TRP A 170 -17.65 2.50 13.28
CA TRP A 170 -17.58 3.45 14.40
C TRP A 170 -18.85 4.27 14.55
N SER A 171 -19.23 4.57 15.79
CA SER A 171 -20.43 5.38 16.12
C SER A 171 -20.12 6.85 16.36
N ASP A 172 -18.94 7.13 16.92
CA ASP A 172 -18.46 8.47 17.29
C ASP A 172 -16.92 8.53 17.24
N ALA A 173 -16.36 9.72 17.45
CA ALA A 173 -14.93 9.95 17.36
C ALA A 173 -14.10 9.18 18.41
N ASP A 174 -14.60 8.99 19.63
CA ASP A 174 -13.88 8.28 20.68
C ASP A 174 -13.85 6.77 20.42
N ASP A 175 -14.96 6.20 19.95
CA ASP A 175 -15.03 4.81 19.49
C ASP A 175 -14.09 4.57 18.30
N LEU A 176 -14.07 5.50 17.33
CA LEU A 176 -13.13 5.45 16.20
C LEU A 176 -11.68 5.48 16.69
N ALA A 177 -11.31 6.43 17.56
CA ALA A 177 -9.96 6.55 18.09
C ALA A 177 -9.49 5.25 18.74
N LYS A 178 -10.35 4.66 19.58
CA LYS A 178 -10.05 3.42 20.29
C LYS A 178 -9.87 2.24 19.33
N LYS A 179 -10.86 1.95 18.49
CA LYS A 179 -10.83 0.81 17.57
C LYS A 179 -9.72 0.93 16.54
N LEU A 180 -9.46 2.14 16.04
CA LEU A 180 -8.39 2.40 15.08
C LEU A 180 -7.01 2.21 15.72
N THR A 181 -6.81 2.73 16.94
CA THR A 181 -5.57 2.51 17.70
C THR A 181 -5.32 1.01 17.92
N ASP A 182 -6.33 0.27 18.38
CA ASP A 182 -6.21 -1.18 18.62
C ASP A 182 -5.84 -1.93 17.33
N ARG A 183 -6.47 -1.58 16.19
CA ARG A 183 -6.16 -2.17 14.89
C ARG A 183 -4.73 -1.86 14.45
N ILE A 184 -4.28 -0.61 14.59
CA ILE A 184 -2.92 -0.20 14.19
C ILE A 184 -1.89 -0.96 15.02
N ILE A 185 -2.06 -1.00 16.35
CA ILE A 185 -1.12 -1.70 17.24
C ILE A 185 -1.07 -3.21 16.89
N ALA A 186 -2.23 -3.83 16.61
CA ALA A 186 -2.30 -5.25 16.32
C ALA A 186 -1.73 -5.65 14.95
N THR A 187 -1.78 -4.75 13.95
CA THR A 187 -1.45 -5.11 12.55
C THR A 187 -0.19 -4.43 12.02
N ILE A 188 0.12 -3.23 12.48
CA ILE A 188 1.29 -2.45 12.08
C ILE A 188 2.33 -2.42 13.20
N GLY A 189 1.89 -2.32 14.46
CA GLY A 189 2.74 -2.17 15.63
C GLY A 189 2.72 -0.76 16.19
N ARG A 190 3.48 -0.54 17.28
CA ARG A 190 3.67 0.77 17.90
C ARG A 190 5.06 1.30 17.53
N ARG A 191 5.17 2.62 17.35
CA ARG A 191 6.46 3.27 17.12
C ARG A 191 6.84 4.13 18.33
N GLU A 192 8.09 4.00 18.77
CA GLU A 192 8.65 4.88 19.79
C GLU A 192 9.02 6.22 19.14
N ARG A 193 8.51 7.33 19.70
CA ARG A 193 8.93 8.66 19.26
C ARG A 193 10.32 8.94 19.86
N SER A 194 11.29 9.21 18.99
CA SER A 194 12.65 9.65 19.36
C SER A 194 12.67 11.11 19.78
#